data_AF-A0A7L9U985-F1
#
_entry.id   AF-A0A7L9U985-F1
#
_cell.length_a   1.000
_cell.length_b   1.000
_cell.length_c   1.000
_cell.angle_alpha   90.00
_cell.angle_beta   90.00
_cell.angle_gamma   90.00
#
_symmetry.space_group_name_H-M   'P 1'
#
loop_
_entity.id
_entity.type
_entity.pdbx_description
1 polymer ?
#
loop_
_entity_poly.entity_id
_entity_poly.type
_entity_poly.pdbx_seq_one_letter_code
_entity_poly.pdbx_strand_id
1 'polypeptide(L)'
;MQQRPSAAPSAGFNLVIAAVLGFMGIFDLVVGARGDGAGVFITGLAMTLYAAVLLRDALHIKKTGQPALSRGRMNKIGLACLALYVAGVLIKRVPELAQFFG
;
A
#
# COMPACT_ATOMS: atom_id res chain seq x y z
N MET A 1 14.28 -8.74 -30.93
CA MET A 1 12.97 -8.32 -30.39
C MET A 1 13.08 -8.30 -28.87
N GLN A 2 13.11 -7.12 -28.24
CA GLN A 2 13.06 -7.01 -26.78
C GLN A 2 11.73 -7.63 -26.33
N GLN A 3 11.79 -8.76 -25.62
CA GLN A 3 10.63 -9.30 -24.90
C GLN A 3 10.17 -8.19 -23.96
N ARG A 4 9.15 -7.44 -24.38
CA ARG A 4 8.37 -6.58 -23.50
C ARG A 4 8.00 -7.47 -22.32
N PRO A 5 8.40 -7.18 -21.07
CA PRO A 5 8.01 -8.03 -19.96
C PRO A 5 6.50 -8.12 -20.02
N SER A 6 6.00 -9.31 -20.37
CA SER A 6 4.61 -9.66 -20.15
C SER A 6 4.55 -9.83 -18.64
N ALA A 7 4.54 -8.70 -17.91
CA ALA A 7 4.26 -8.64 -16.50
C ALA A 7 2.77 -8.97 -16.34
N ALA A 8 2.38 -10.18 -16.75
CA ALA A 8 1.08 -10.72 -16.47
C ALA A 8 0.87 -10.52 -14.97
N PRO A 9 -0.23 -9.89 -14.55
CA PRO A 9 -0.49 -9.67 -13.14
C PRO A 9 -0.42 -11.02 -12.43
N SER A 10 0.61 -11.22 -11.62
CA SER A 10 0.85 -12.53 -11.03
C SER A 10 0.17 -12.59 -9.68
N ALA A 11 -0.84 -13.48 -9.58
CA ALA A 11 -1.64 -13.64 -8.38
C ALA A 11 -0.78 -13.89 -7.14
N GLY A 12 0.27 -14.70 -7.29
CA GLY A 12 1.22 -15.00 -6.21
C GLY A 12 1.95 -13.74 -5.72
N PHE A 13 2.49 -12.93 -6.62
CA PHE A 13 3.20 -11.71 -6.24
C PHE A 13 2.26 -10.69 -5.59
N ASN A 14 1.07 -10.48 -6.15
CA ASN A 14 0.07 -9.59 -5.56
C ASN A 14 -0.35 -10.08 -4.16
N LEU A 15 -0.46 -11.39 -3.96
CA LEU A 15 -0.76 -11.98 -2.65
C LEU A 15 0.36 -11.76 -1.64
N VAL A 16 1.63 -11.96 -2.05
CA VAL A 16 2.79 -11.74 -1.18
C VAL A 16 2.89 -10.27 -0.78
N ILE A 17 2.76 -9.34 -1.73
CA ILE A 17 2.76 -7.91 -1.43
C ILE A 17 1.59 -7.54 -0.53
N ALA A 18 0.39 -8.07 -0.80
CA ALA A 18 -0.77 -7.85 0.05
C ALA A 18 -0.54 -8.33 1.49
N ALA A 19 0.11 -9.49 1.68
CA ALA A 19 0.41 -10.01 3.00
C ALA A 19 1.41 -9.13 3.75
N VAL A 20 2.50 -8.73 3.09
CA VAL A 20 3.54 -7.88 3.71
C VAL A 20 2.99 -6.50 4.05
N LEU A 21 2.35 -5.82 3.08
CA LEU A 21 1.75 -4.52 3.30
C LEU A 21 0.60 -4.57 4.30
N GLY A 22 -0.20 -5.64 4.28
CA GLY A 22 -1.29 -5.83 5.22
C GLY A 22 -0.79 -5.99 6.65
N PHE A 23 0.24 -6.81 6.86
CA PHE A 23 0.84 -7.00 8.17
C PHE A 23 1.43 -5.70 8.72
N MET A 24 2.28 -5.02 7.93
CA MET A 24 2.86 -3.74 8.32
C MET A 24 1.80 -2.66 8.55
N GLY A 25 0.80 -2.59 7.66
CA GLY A 25 -0.28 -1.63 7.74
C GLY A 25 -1.13 -1.79 9.00
N ILE A 26 -1.50 -3.03 9.35
CA ILE A 26 -2.25 -3.31 10.58
C ILE A 26 -1.41 -3.00 11.82
N PHE A 27 -0.12 -3.34 11.81
CA PHE A 27 0.78 -3.01 12.90
C PHE A 27 0.84 -1.49 13.15
N ASP A 28 1.09 -0.70 12.10
CA ASP A 28 1.13 0.76 12.15
C ASP A 28 -0.22 1.36 12.59
N LEU A 29 -1.35 0.80 12.16
CA LEU A 29 -2.67 1.22 12.63
C LEU A 29 -2.82 1.03 14.14
N VAL A 30 -2.44 -0.14 14.66
CA VAL A 30 -2.56 -0.44 16.10
C VAL A 30 -1.64 0.46 16.91
N VAL A 31 -0.39 0.61 16.49
CA VAL A 31 0.60 1.40 17.21
C VAL A 31 0.29 2.91 17.12
N GLY A 32 -0.10 3.40 15.95
CA GLY A 32 -0.56 4.78 15.75
C GLY A 32 -1.79 5.12 16.61
N ALA A 33 -2.75 4.19 16.72
CA ALA A 33 -3.92 4.35 17.59
C ALA A 33 -3.58 4.29 19.09
N ARG A 34 -2.47 3.62 19.46
CA ARG A 34 -2.01 3.49 20.86
C ARG A 34 -1.16 4.66 21.35
N GLY A 35 -0.77 5.60 20.50
CA GLY A 35 -0.08 6.82 20.92
C GLY A 35 1.07 7.27 20.05
N ASP A 36 1.54 6.45 19.09
CA ASP A 36 2.65 6.83 18.20
C ASP A 36 2.28 7.90 17.16
N GLY A 37 1.01 8.30 17.13
CA GLY A 37 0.55 9.51 16.48
C GLY A 37 -0.19 9.29 15.17
N ALA A 38 -0.90 10.35 14.75
CA ALA A 38 -1.75 10.33 13.57
C ALA A 38 -0.97 10.02 12.28
N GLY A 39 0.29 10.43 12.17
CA GLY A 39 1.14 10.14 11.01
C GLY A 39 1.35 8.63 10.81
N VAL A 40 1.65 7.89 11.89
CA VAL A 40 1.82 6.42 11.88
C VAL A 40 0.50 5.73 11.55
N PHE A 41 -0.61 6.23 12.10
CA PHE A 41 -1.92 5.70 11.79
C PHE A 41 -2.27 5.85 10.30
N ILE A 42 -2.00 7.03 9.72
CA ILE A 42 -2.29 7.32 8.30
C ILE A 42 -1.41 6.48 7.37
N THR A 43 -0.12 6.27 7.69
CA THR A 43 0.74 5.37 6.91
C THR A 43 0.22 3.93 6.95
N GLY A 44 -0.17 3.46 8.13
CA GLY A 44 -0.77 2.14 8.32
C GLY A 44 -2.06 1.96 7.53
N LEU A 45 -2.93 2.97 7.55
CA LEU A 45 -4.19 2.98 6.78
C LEU A 45 -3.93 2.86 5.28
N ALA A 46 -2.99 3.64 4.74
CA ALA A 46 -2.65 3.63 3.32
C ALA A 46 -2.16 2.25 2.86
N MET A 47 -1.25 1.64 3.62
CA MET A 47 -0.72 0.30 3.33
C MET A 47 -1.81 -0.77 3.41
N THR A 48 -2.66 -0.72 4.44
CA THR A 48 -3.76 -1.68 4.64
C THR A 48 -4.79 -1.60 3.51
N LEU A 49 -5.15 -0.39 3.07
CA LEU A 49 -6.08 -0.20 1.95
C LEU A 49 -5.51 -0.78 0.66
N TYR A 50 -4.23 -0.53 0.35
CA TYR A 50 -3.63 -1.06 -0.87
C TYR A 50 -3.45 -2.58 -0.81
N ALA A 51 -3.11 -3.13 0.35
CA ALA A 51 -3.06 -4.57 0.60
C ALA A 51 -4.41 -5.25 0.30
N ALA A 52 -5.53 -4.66 0.73
CA ALA A 52 -6.86 -5.19 0.46
C ALA A 52 -7.18 -5.22 -1.05
N VAL A 53 -6.77 -4.19 -1.79
CA VAL A 53 -6.93 -4.11 -3.25
C VAL A 53 -6.12 -5.21 -3.94
N LEU A 54 -4.86 -5.39 -3.54
CA LEU A 54 -3.99 -6.43 -4.08
C LEU A 54 -4.48 -7.84 -3.74
N LEU A 55 -4.98 -8.05 -2.52
CA LEU A 55 -5.57 -9.31 -2.10
C LEU A 55 -6.80 -9.65 -2.95
N ARG A 56 -7.70 -8.68 -3.17
CA ARG A 56 -8.87 -8.85 -4.03
C ARG A 56 -8.46 -9.24 -5.45
N ASP A 57 -7.47 -8.55 -6.02
CA ASP A 57 -6.99 -8.83 -7.36
C ASP A 57 -6.33 -10.21 -7.45
N ALA A 58 -5.49 -10.58 -6.47
CA ALA A 58 -4.89 -11.91 -6.38
C ALA A 58 -5.93 -13.04 -6.29
N LEU A 59 -6.94 -12.87 -5.42
CA LEU A 59 -8.04 -13.83 -5.28
C LEU A 59 -8.87 -13.94 -6.56
N HIS A 60 -9.11 -12.83 -7.26
CA HIS A 60 -9.83 -12.82 -8.51
C HIS A 60 -9.06 -13.52 -9.62
N ILE A 61 -7.75 -13.25 -9.77
CA ILE A 61 -6.89 -13.95 -10.74
C ILE A 61 -6.84 -15.43 -10.44
N LYS A 62 -6.71 -15.81 -9.16
CA LYS A 62 -6.73 -17.22 -8.73
C LYS A 62 -8.03 -17.94 -9.12
N LYS A 63 -9.17 -17.23 -9.09
CA LYS A 63 -10.49 -17.78 -9.42
C LYS A 63 -10.82 -17.76 -10.92
N THR A 64 -10.40 -16.72 -11.65
CA THR A 64 -10.89 -16.43 -13.00
C THR A 64 -9.80 -16.51 -14.08
N GLY A 65 -8.53 -16.59 -13.69
CA GLY A 65 -7.40 -16.48 -14.59
C GLY A 65 -7.15 -15.06 -15.11
N GLN A 66 -7.96 -14.07 -14.73
CA GLN A 66 -7.89 -12.70 -15.22
C GLN A 66 -7.82 -11.67 -14.07
N PRO A 67 -7.12 -10.54 -14.27
CA PRO A 67 -7.08 -9.46 -13.28
C PRO A 67 -8.47 -8.88 -13.05
N ALA A 68 -8.78 -8.54 -11.78
CA ALA A 68 -10.04 -7.89 -11.43
C ALA A 68 -10.11 -6.45 -11.95
N LEU A 69 -8.94 -5.81 -12.06
CA LEU A 69 -8.80 -4.41 -12.44
C LEU A 69 -7.87 -4.26 -13.63
N SER A 70 -8.19 -3.31 -14.51
CA SER A 70 -7.23 -2.90 -15.54
C SER A 70 -5.99 -2.29 -14.90
N ARG A 71 -4.81 -2.46 -15.54
CA ARG A 71 -3.55 -1.85 -15.06
C ARG A 71 -3.67 -0.35 -14.79
N GLY A 72 -4.40 0.39 -15.64
CA GLY A 72 -4.61 1.82 -15.45
C GLY A 72 -5.39 2.15 -14.16
N ARG A 73 -6.37 1.33 -13.78
CA ARG A 73 -7.09 1.51 -12.50
C ARG A 73 -6.21 1.11 -11.31
N MET A 74 -5.49 0.00 -11.41
CA MET A 74 -4.56 -0.44 -10.36
C MET A 74 -3.49 0.61 -10.06
N ASN A 75 -2.91 1.23 -11.10
CA ASN A 75 -1.92 2.29 -10.94
C ASN A 75 -2.50 3.56 -10.29
N LYS A 76 -3.73 3.96 -10.66
CA LYS A 76 -4.39 5.11 -10.02
C LYS A 76 -4.64 4.88 -8.54
N ILE A 77 -5.09 3.67 -8.18
CA ILE A 77 -5.30 3.29 -6.78
C ILE A 77 -3.96 3.25 -6.04
N GLY A 78 -2.93 2.63 -6.63
CA GLY A 78 -1.58 2.61 -6.06
C GLY A 78 -1.02 4.02 -5.85
N LEU A 79 -1.21 4.93 -6.81
CA LEU A 79 -0.79 6.32 -6.69
C LEU A 79 -1.56 7.06 -5.58
N ALA A 80 -2.86 6.83 -5.44
CA ALA A 80 -3.66 7.42 -4.36
C ALA A 80 -3.21 6.91 -2.98
N CYS A 81 -2.98 5.60 -2.83
CA CYS A 81 -2.44 5.03 -1.60
C CYS A 81 -1.02 5.54 -1.32
N LEU A 82 -0.18 5.70 -2.35
CA LEU A 82 1.15 6.29 -2.20
C LEU A 82 1.08 7.74 -1.73
N ALA A 83 0.20 8.56 -2.31
CA ALA A 83 0.01 9.94 -1.89
C ALA A 83 -0.45 10.03 -0.41
N LEU A 84 -1.39 9.17 -0.01
CA LEU A 84 -1.84 9.08 1.38
C LEU A 84 -0.72 8.65 2.32
N TYR A 85 0.09 7.66 1.92
CA TYR A 85 1.25 7.22 2.68
C TYR A 85 2.25 8.36 2.86
N VAL A 86 2.58 9.09 1.79
CA VAL A 86 3.48 10.26 1.86
C VAL A 86 2.92 11.33 2.79
N ALA A 87 1.62 11.60 2.76
CA ALA A 87 0.99 12.53 3.69
C ALA A 87 1.15 12.09 5.16
N GLY A 88 0.96 10.80 5.45
CA GLY A 88 1.22 10.24 6.78
C GLY A 88 2.68 10.40 7.22
N VAL A 89 3.63 10.15 6.30
CA VAL A 89 5.07 10.37 6.56
C VAL A 89 5.36 11.83 6.85
N LEU A 90 4.79 12.77 6.09
CA LEU A 90 4.99 14.20 6.34
C LEU A 90 4.44 14.60 7.72
N ILE A 91 3.25 14.14 8.09
CA ILE A 91 2.68 14.42 9.42
C ILE A 91 3.57 13.83 10.53
N LYS A 92 4.13 12.64 10.32
CA LYS A 92 5.05 12.00 11.27
C LYS A 92 6.38 12.75 11.40
N ARG A 93 6.96 13.21 10.29
CA ARG A 93 8.34 13.70 10.22
C ARG A 93 8.49 15.22 10.31
N VAL A 94 7.46 15.99 9.99
CA VAL A 94 7.50 17.47 10.09
C VAL A 94 7.79 17.94 11.53
N PRO A 95 7.22 17.36 12.60
CA PRO A 95 7.57 17.75 13.98
C PRO A 95 9.04 17.44 14.32
N GLU A 96 9.55 16.30 13.88
CA GLU A 96 10.95 15.89 14.11
C GLU A 96 11.92 16.79 13.33
N LEU A 97 11.61 17.13 12.07
CA LEU A 97 12.42 18.04 11.27
C LEU A 97 12.40 19.47 11.84
N ALA A 98 11.26 19.95 12.36
CA ALA A 98 11.18 21.24 13.02
C ALA A 98 12.05 21.31 14.29
N GLN A 99 12.22 20.19 15.00
CA GLN A 99 13.12 20.09 16.16
C GLN A 99 14.62 20.02 15.79
N PHE A 100 14.95 19.63 14.56
CA PHE A 100 16.35 19.60 14.07
C PHE A 100 16.83 20.93 13.50
N PHE A 101 15.92 21.82 13.09
CA PHE A 101 16.24 23.11 12.47
C PHE A 101 15.87 24.34 13.33
N GLY A 102 15.29 24.14 14.52
CA GLY A 102 15.01 25.19 15.52
C GLY A 102 16.00 25.17 16.66
#